data_AF-A0AAV9KVD7-F1
#
_entry.id   AF-A0AAV9KVD7-F1
#
_cell.length_a   1.000
_cell.length_b   1.000
_cell.length_c   1.000
_cell.angle_alpha   90.00
_cell.angle_beta   90.00
_cell.angle_gamma   90.00
#
_symmetry.space_group_name_H-M   'P 1'
#
loop_
_entity.id
_entity.type
_entity.pdbx_description
1 polymer ?
#
loop_
_entity_poly.entity_id
_entity_poly.type
_entity_poly.pdbx_seq_one_letter_code
_entity_poly.pdbx_strand_id
1 'polypeptide(L)'
;MALNAGNCTFFFSRFYVQAINTKEIKVKTKKETWQGRRELLFSTIIAIVQVNDSQTELLKRYLKKSEENKTKNDKERLDSYYKRNYRDYFGYLEGTLKDKKEELTESEQGILDWLEKNK
;
A
#
# COMPACT_ATOMS: atom_id res chain seq x y z
N MET A 1 -1.68 -45.75 16.13
CA MET A 1 -2.05 -44.47 15.50
C MET A 1 -2.43 -43.50 16.61
N ALA A 2 -1.57 -42.53 16.89
CA ALA A 2 -1.88 -41.41 17.78
C ALA A 2 -1.30 -40.16 17.12
N LEU A 3 -2.18 -39.26 16.67
CA LEU A 3 -1.83 -38.00 16.04
C LEU A 3 -1.58 -36.97 17.14
N ASN A 4 -0.32 -36.59 17.35
CA ASN A 4 0.03 -35.42 18.18
C ASN A 4 -0.03 -34.17 17.30
N ALA A 5 -1.12 -33.41 17.41
CA ALA A 5 -1.22 -32.08 16.83
C ALA A 5 -0.54 -31.08 17.78
N GLY A 6 0.50 -30.41 17.28
CA GLY A 6 1.28 -29.43 18.01
C GLY A 6 0.48 -28.18 18.37
N ASN A 7 0.70 -27.70 19.60
CA ASN A 7 0.22 -26.43 20.09
C ASN A 7 0.91 -25.29 19.35
N CYS A 8 0.19 -24.66 18.40
CA CYS A 8 0.62 -23.42 17.76
C CYS A 8 -0.16 -22.26 18.39
N THR A 9 0.42 -21.64 19.44
CA THR A 9 -0.16 -20.46 20.08
C THR A 9 0.18 -19.21 19.27
N PHE A 10 -0.62 -18.93 18.24
CA PHE A 10 -0.66 -17.59 17.64
C PHE A 10 -1.41 -16.64 18.59
N PHE A 11 -0.65 -15.87 19.37
CA PHE A 11 -1.19 -14.78 20.18
C PHE A 11 -1.52 -13.59 19.27
N PHE A 12 -2.71 -13.62 18.65
CA PHE A 12 -3.32 -12.41 18.13
C PHE A 12 -4.04 -11.71 19.29
N SER A 13 -3.54 -10.54 19.69
CA SER A 13 -4.23 -9.66 20.64
C SER A 13 -5.58 -9.24 20.05
N ARG A 14 -6.64 -9.91 20.49
CA ARG A 14 -8.02 -9.62 20.11
C ARG A 14 -8.47 -8.37 20.86
N PHE A 15 -8.41 -7.21 20.22
CA PHE A 15 -9.09 -6.00 20.70
C PHE A 15 -10.60 -6.26 20.69
N TYR A 16 -11.22 -6.38 21.86
CA TYR A 16 -12.67 -6.39 22.00
C TYR A 16 -13.19 -4.95 21.91
N VAL A 17 -13.86 -4.62 20.81
CA VAL A 17 -14.70 -3.42 20.73
C VAL A 17 -16.09 -3.82 21.21
N GLN A 18 -16.49 -3.33 22.37
CA GLN A 18 -17.82 -3.55 22.93
C GLN A 18 -18.81 -2.60 22.22
N ALA A 19 -19.74 -3.16 21.46
CA ALA A 19 -20.75 -2.37 20.74
C ALA A 19 -21.73 -1.73 21.74
N ILE A 20 -21.84 -0.40 21.69
CA ILE A 20 -22.85 0.37 22.42
C ILE A 20 -24.19 0.20 21.68
N ASN A 21 -25.24 -0.18 22.41
CA ASN A 21 -26.60 -0.38 21.89
C ASN A 21 -27.11 0.88 21.18
N THR A 22 -27.09 0.91 19.85
CA THR A 22 -27.66 1.96 19.03
C THR A 22 -29.12 1.62 18.72
N LYS A 23 -30.03 2.50 19.13
CA LYS A 23 -31.46 2.42 18.81
C LYS A 23 -31.63 2.47 17.29
N GLU A 24 -32.40 1.53 16.74
CA GLU A 24 -32.64 1.41 15.30
C GLU A 24 -33.36 2.66 14.76
N ILE A 25 -32.64 3.49 14.00
CA ILE A 25 -33.24 4.52 13.17
C ILE A 25 -33.63 3.84 11.85
N LYS A 26 -34.94 3.69 11.60
CA LYS A 26 -35.45 3.21 10.31
C LYS A 26 -35.15 4.25 9.21
N VAL A 27 -34.04 4.06 8.50
CA VAL A 27 -33.69 4.82 7.30
C VAL A 27 -34.37 4.17 6.10
N LYS A 28 -35.29 4.88 5.46
CA LYS A 28 -35.84 4.50 4.14
C LYS A 28 -34.72 4.65 3.10
N THR A 29 -34.29 3.54 2.51
CA THR A 29 -33.30 3.52 1.43
C THR A 29 -33.91 4.07 0.14
N LYS A 30 -33.51 5.28 -0.26
CA LYS A 30 -33.57 5.67 -1.68
C LYS A 30 -32.41 4.98 -2.38
N LYS A 31 -32.65 4.43 -3.58
CA LYS A 31 -31.59 3.86 -4.41
C LYS A 31 -30.67 4.98 -4.86
N GLU A 32 -29.54 5.15 -4.17
CA GLU A 32 -28.51 6.10 -4.55
C GLU A 32 -27.64 5.50 -5.65
N THR A 33 -27.51 6.26 -6.74
CA THR A 33 -26.59 6.00 -7.84
C THR A 33 -25.16 5.99 -7.33
N TRP A 34 -24.34 5.14 -7.95
CA TRP A 34 -22.91 4.93 -7.69
C TRP A 34 -22.06 6.19 -8.04
N GLN A 35 -22.24 7.29 -7.31
CA GLN A 35 -21.43 8.52 -7.38
C GLN A 35 -20.83 8.85 -6.01
N GLY A 36 -20.43 7.82 -5.27
CA GLY A 36 -19.86 7.97 -3.93
C GLY A 36 -18.34 8.02 -3.94
N ARG A 37 -17.78 9.18 -3.59
CA ARG A 37 -16.43 9.42 -2.99
C ARG A 37 -15.26 9.84 -3.88
N ARG A 38 -15.36 9.85 -5.21
CA ARG A 38 -14.26 10.37 -6.07
C ARG A 38 -14.46 11.80 -6.58
N GLU A 39 -15.67 12.32 -6.53
CA GLU A 39 -15.98 13.66 -7.08
C GLU A 39 -15.56 14.81 -6.13
N LEU A 40 -15.38 14.52 -4.83
CA LEU A 40 -15.02 15.52 -3.81
C LEU A 40 -13.55 15.98 -3.86
N LEU A 41 -12.70 15.35 -4.69
CA LEU A 41 -11.30 15.76 -4.81
C LEU A 41 -11.07 16.80 -5.91
N PHE A 42 -12.01 16.96 -6.85
CA PHE A 42 -11.89 17.90 -7.97
C PHE A 42 -12.69 19.20 -7.77
N SER A 43 -13.62 19.25 -6.81
CA SER A 43 -14.43 20.45 -6.53
C SER A 43 -13.64 21.60 -5.88
N THR A 44 -12.42 21.36 -5.40
CA THR A 44 -11.58 22.34 -4.70
C THR A 44 -10.94 23.39 -5.63
N ILE A 45 -10.98 23.18 -6.95
CA ILE A 45 -10.30 24.05 -7.92
C ILE A 45 -10.99 25.43 -8.02
N ILE A 46 -12.29 25.53 -7.75
CA ILE A 46 -13.07 26.77 -7.96
C ILE A 46 -12.84 27.81 -6.84
N ALA A 47 -12.38 27.41 -5.65
CA ALA A 47 -12.22 28.33 -4.50
C ALA A 47 -10.86 29.06 -4.43
N ILE A 48 -9.96 28.87 -5.40
CA ILE A 48 -8.59 29.41 -5.37
C ILE A 48 -8.53 30.92 -5.68
N VAL A 49 -9.64 31.53 -6.12
CA VAL A 49 -9.66 32.93 -6.61
C VAL A 49 -9.46 33.99 -5.50
N GLN A 50 -9.61 33.65 -4.21
CA GLN A 50 -9.42 34.59 -3.09
C GLN A 50 -8.34 34.12 -2.08
N VAL A 51 -7.25 33.54 -2.58
CA VAL A 51 -6.13 33.09 -1.75
C VAL A 51 -5.15 34.26 -1.56
N ASN A 52 -4.89 34.66 -0.32
CA ASN A 52 -3.91 35.70 0.04
C ASN A 52 -2.53 35.39 -0.57
N ASP A 53 -1.77 36.41 -0.96
CA ASP A 53 -0.47 36.27 -1.66
C ASP A 53 0.50 35.31 -0.95
N SER A 54 0.54 35.30 0.39
CA SER A 54 1.39 34.40 1.19
C SER A 54 1.06 32.92 1.05
N GLN A 55 -0.23 32.57 0.92
CA GLN A 55 -0.66 31.20 0.68
C GLN A 55 -0.34 30.77 -0.76
N THR A 56 -0.44 31.69 -1.72
CA THR A 56 -0.02 31.43 -3.10
C THR A 56 1.49 31.23 -3.20
N GLU A 57 2.29 31.94 -2.40
CA GLU A 57 3.74 31.77 -2.34
C GLU A 57 4.12 30.39 -1.78
N LEU A 58 3.48 29.96 -0.69
CA LEU A 58 3.68 28.62 -0.14
C LEU A 58 3.34 27.53 -1.17
N LEU A 59 2.22 27.68 -1.88
CA LEU A 59 1.81 26.75 -2.93
C LEU A 59 2.86 26.69 -4.06
N LYS A 60 3.33 27.84 -4.54
CA LYS A 60 4.38 27.91 -5.57
C LYS A 60 5.66 27.19 -5.13
N ARG A 61 6.07 27.31 -3.86
CA ARG A 61 7.23 26.59 -3.31
C ARG A 61 7.03 25.07 -3.34
N TYR A 62 5.85 24.56 -2.97
CA TYR A 62 5.55 23.13 -3.01
C TYR A 62 5.42 22.57 -4.43
N LEU A 63 4.83 23.34 -5.35
CA LEU A 63 4.77 22.97 -6.76
C LEU A 63 6.19 22.85 -7.35
N LYS A 64 7.03 23.87 -7.13
CA LYS A 64 8.43 23.85 -7.55
C LYS A 64 9.18 22.65 -6.97
N LYS A 65 9.03 22.37 -5.67
CA LYS A 65 9.64 21.19 -5.03
C LYS A 65 9.16 19.87 -5.64
N SER A 66 7.88 19.80 -6.03
CA SER A 66 7.30 18.60 -6.64
C SER A 66 7.81 18.37 -8.05
N GLU A 67 8.00 19.44 -8.82
CA GLU A 67 8.60 19.40 -10.16
C GLU A 67 10.08 18.98 -10.09
N GLU A 68 10.87 19.61 -9.22
CA GLU A 68 12.29 19.32 -9.06
C GLU A 68 12.56 17.88 -8.60
N ASN A 69 11.69 17.32 -7.74
CA ASN A 69 11.87 15.97 -7.19
C ASN A 69 11.06 14.90 -7.94
N LYS A 70 10.37 15.25 -9.02
CA LYS A 70 9.45 14.32 -9.71
C LYS A 70 10.13 13.02 -10.10
N THR A 71 11.28 13.09 -10.75
CA THR A 71 12.04 11.92 -11.22
C THR A 71 12.48 11.01 -10.08
N LYS A 72 12.95 11.59 -8.97
CA LYS A 72 13.33 10.86 -7.77
C LYS A 72 12.11 10.17 -7.14
N ASN A 73 11.02 10.91 -6.96
CA ASN A 73 9.79 10.40 -6.36
C ASN A 73 9.18 9.29 -7.23
N ASP A 74 9.16 9.45 -8.55
CA ASP A 74 8.64 8.44 -9.47
C ASP A 74 9.47 7.17 -9.41
N LYS A 75 10.80 7.28 -9.36
CA LYS A 75 11.70 6.13 -9.17
C LYS A 75 11.44 5.42 -7.85
N GLU A 76 11.36 6.14 -6.73
CA GLU A 76 11.09 5.58 -5.40
C GLU A 76 9.71 4.91 -5.34
N ARG A 77 8.70 5.52 -5.99
CA ARG A 77 7.36 4.93 -6.09
C ARG A 77 7.36 3.61 -6.87
N LEU A 78 8.09 3.55 -7.98
CA LEU A 78 8.23 2.32 -8.76
C LEU A 78 8.99 1.25 -7.99
N ASP A 79 10.12 1.60 -7.37
CA ASP A 79 10.94 0.67 -6.59
C ASP A 79 10.14 0.10 -5.40
N SER A 80 9.45 0.96 -4.66
CA SER A 80 8.55 0.54 -3.57
C SER A 80 7.42 -0.37 -4.06
N TYR A 81 6.85 -0.08 -5.24
CA TYR A 81 5.82 -0.92 -5.84
C TYR A 81 6.35 -2.33 -6.12
N TYR A 82 7.49 -2.46 -6.80
CA TYR A 82 8.06 -3.78 -7.08
C TYR A 82 8.49 -4.50 -5.81
N LYS A 83 9.14 -3.80 -4.87
CA LYS A 83 9.52 -4.36 -3.58
C LYS A 83 8.32 -4.94 -2.83
N ARG A 84 7.23 -4.18 -2.67
CA ARG A 84 6.06 -4.65 -1.92
C ARG A 84 5.32 -5.79 -2.62
N ASN A 85 5.23 -5.78 -3.95
CA ASN A 85 4.42 -6.77 -4.68
C ASN A 85 5.17 -8.08 -4.95
N TYR A 86 6.48 -8.05 -5.14
CA TYR A 86 7.24 -9.22 -5.56
C TYR A 86 8.15 -9.80 -4.47
N ARG A 87 8.35 -9.10 -3.35
CA ARG A 87 9.20 -9.61 -2.25
C ARG A 87 8.73 -10.95 -1.72
N ASP A 88 7.44 -11.11 -1.45
CA ASP A 88 6.94 -12.37 -0.89
C ASP A 88 6.91 -13.49 -1.94
N TYR A 89 6.59 -13.15 -3.19
CA TYR A 89 6.61 -14.12 -4.29
C TYR A 89 8.01 -14.68 -4.55
N PHE A 90 9.01 -13.80 -4.66
CA PHE A 90 10.40 -14.21 -4.79
C PHE A 90 10.92 -14.89 -3.52
N GLY A 91 10.52 -14.41 -2.34
CA GLY A 91 10.88 -15.04 -1.07
C GLY A 91 10.39 -16.49 -0.96
N TYR A 92 9.21 -16.80 -1.51
CA TYR A 92 8.72 -18.18 -1.63
C TYR A 92 9.63 -19.04 -2.52
N LEU A 93 10.13 -18.48 -3.63
CA LEU A 93 11.05 -19.18 -4.53
C LEU A 93 12.47 -19.32 -3.94
N GLU A 94 12.88 -18.43 -3.04
CA GLU A 94 14.24 -18.36 -2.49
C GLU A 94 14.75 -19.71 -1.95
N GLY A 95 13.93 -20.44 -1.20
CA GLY A 95 14.30 -21.75 -0.64
C GLY A 95 14.59 -22.78 -1.74
N THR A 96 13.64 -22.96 -2.67
CA THR A 96 13.77 -23.89 -3.79
C THR A 96 14.97 -23.56 -4.68
N LEU A 97 15.23 -22.27 -4.92
CA LEU A 97 16.36 -21.83 -5.73
C LEU A 97 17.70 -22.08 -5.05
N LYS A 98 17.79 -21.91 -3.73
CA LYS A 98 19.01 -22.20 -2.95
C LYS A 98 19.31 -23.68 -2.82
N ASP A 99 18.28 -24.51 -2.75
CA ASP A 99 18.42 -25.97 -2.62
C ASP A 99 18.63 -26.67 -3.97
N LYS A 100 18.53 -25.92 -5.08
CA LYS A 100 18.74 -26.43 -6.43
C LYS A 100 20.20 -26.87 -6.59
N LYS A 101 20.39 -28.14 -6.97
CA LYS A 101 21.73 -28.74 -7.19
C LYS A 101 22.28 -28.49 -8.60
N GLU A 102 21.42 -28.03 -9.51
CA GLU A 102 21.78 -27.66 -10.87
C GLU A 102 22.22 -26.19 -10.94
N GLU A 103 22.94 -25.82 -11.99
CA GLU A 103 23.30 -24.42 -12.23
C GLU A 103 22.05 -23.54 -12.33
N LEU A 104 22.06 -22.44 -11.58
CA LEU A 104 21.01 -21.44 -11.61
C LEU A 104 21.02 -20.72 -12.95
N THR A 105 19.85 -20.63 -13.57
CA THR A 105 19.65 -19.80 -14.77
C THR A 105 19.84 -18.32 -14.43
N GLU A 106 20.15 -17.50 -15.44
CA GLU A 106 20.37 -16.05 -15.28
C GLU A 106 19.23 -15.36 -14.53
N SER A 107 17.97 -15.74 -14.82
CA SER A 107 16.80 -15.19 -14.15
C SER A 107 16.69 -15.63 -12.68
N GLU A 108 17.03 -16.88 -12.37
CA GLU A 108 17.03 -17.39 -10.99
C GLU A 108 18.11 -16.71 -10.15
N GLN A 109 19.31 -16.50 -10.71
CA GLN A 109 20.36 -15.70 -10.07
C GLN A 109 19.88 -14.25 -9.84
N GLY A 110 19.26 -13.65 -10.85
CA GLY A 110 18.70 -12.30 -10.74
C GLY A 110 17.64 -12.16 -9.64
N ILE A 111 16.82 -13.20 -9.40
CA ILE A 111 15.85 -13.22 -8.30
C ILE A 111 16.56 -13.23 -6.93
N LEU A 112 17.60 -14.05 -6.77
CA LEU A 112 18.38 -14.11 -5.52
C LEU A 112 19.09 -12.79 -5.25
N ASP A 113 19.74 -12.20 -6.26
CA ASP A 113 20.40 -10.90 -6.17
C ASP A 113 19.41 -9.77 -5.83
N TRP A 114 18.23 -9.80 -6.45
CA TRP A 114 17.20 -8.82 -6.17
C TRP A 114 16.68 -8.95 -4.73
N LEU A 115 16.47 -10.18 -4.24
CA LEU A 115 16.08 -10.42 -2.86
C LEU A 115 17.14 -9.97 -1.86
N GLU A 116 18.42 -10.19 -2.13
CA GLU A 116 19.51 -9.72 -1.27
C GLU A 116 19.50 -8.19 -1.16
N LYS A 117 19.36 -7.49 -2.28
CA LYS A 117 19.29 -6.02 -2.32
C LYS A 117 18.01 -5.45 -1.70
N ASN A 118 16.92 -6.22 -1.70
CA ASN A 118 15.58 -5.76 -1.30
C ASN A 118 15.03 -6.46 -0.05
N LYS A 119 15.87 -7.13 0.75
CA LYS A 119 15.44 -7.74 2.00
C LYS A 119 14.94 -6.73 3.04
#